data_AF-A0A9X0CMK9-F1
#
_entry.id   AF-A0A9X0CMK9-F1
#
_cell.length_a   1.000
_cell.length_b   1.000
_cell.length_c   1.000
_cell.angle_alpha   90.00
_cell.angle_beta   90.00
_cell.angle_gamma   90.00
#
_symmetry.space_group_name_H-M   'P 1'
#
loop_
_entity.id
_entity.type
_entity.pdbx_description
1 polymer ?
#
loop_
_entity_poly.entity_id
_entity_poly.type
_entity_poly.pdbx_seq_one_letter_code
_entity_poly.pdbx_strand_id
1 'polypeptide(L)'
;MMGGTHGDVAMTAFVLVSLLECGCHGQNKSQRIQNAVAFMETELDSINKVNILALTTYALALAGSSKSSNANTKLLQKQVYNKGKHFKGTSSHEN
;
A
#
# COMPACT_ATOMS: atom_id res chain seq x y z
N MET A 1 1.81 -2.78 11.81
CA MET A 1 1.56 -1.68 10.85
C MET A 1 2.44 -0.47 11.14
N MET A 2 2.67 -0.07 12.39
CA MET A 2 3.68 0.95 12.74
C MET A 2 5.07 0.32 12.85
N GLY A 3 5.99 0.69 11.96
CA GLY A 3 7.38 0.25 12.01
C GLY A 3 8.17 0.67 10.77
N GLY A 4 8.92 1.76 10.89
CA GLY A 4 9.83 2.30 9.86
C GLY A 4 9.25 3.45 9.02
N THR A 5 10.08 3.95 8.10
CA THR A 5 9.90 5.19 7.30
C THR A 5 8.64 5.30 6.43
N HIS A 6 7.82 4.24 6.33
CA HIS A 6 6.59 4.21 5.53
C HIS A 6 5.33 3.98 6.37
N GLY A 7 5.43 4.08 7.71
CA GLY A 7 4.28 3.90 8.62
C GLY A 7 3.14 4.88 8.34
N ASP A 8 3.47 6.13 8.01
CA ASP A 8 2.49 7.19 7.76
C ASP A 8 1.67 6.94 6.49
N VAL A 9 2.31 6.37 5.45
CA VAL A 9 1.64 5.98 4.20
C VAL A 9 0.66 4.83 4.47
N ALA A 10 1.08 3.82 5.23
CA ALA A 10 0.23 2.69 5.58
C ALA A 10 -0.98 3.12 6.43
N MET A 11 -0.77 4.01 7.39
CA MET A 11 -1.84 4.53 8.24
C MET A 11 -2.83 5.39 7.45
N THR A 12 -2.33 6.25 6.57
CA THR A 12 -3.16 7.06 5.67
C THR A 12 -4.01 6.18 4.75
N ALA A 13 -3.42 5.15 4.15
CA ALA A 13 -4.14 4.20 3.31
C ALA A 13 -5.26 3.46 4.07
N PHE A 14 -4.98 3.02 5.30
CA PHE A 14 -5.98 2.37 6.15
C PHE A 14 -7.15 3.31 6.50
N VAL A 15 -6.86 4.55 6.88
CA VAL A 15 -7.89 5.55 7.18
C VAL A 15 -8.70 5.89 5.93
N LEU A 16 -8.05 6.02 4.77
CA LEU A 16 -8.75 6.29 3.52
C LEU A 16 -9.72 5.17 3.14
N VAL A 17 -9.29 3.91 3.22
CA VAL A 17 -10.17 2.75 2.99
C VAL A 17 -11.35 2.80 3.96
N SER A 18 -11.09 3.04 5.25
CA SER A 18 -12.16 3.15 6.25
C SER A 18 -13.17 4.27 5.93
N LEU A 19 -12.69 5.42 5.44
CA LEU A 19 -13.56 6.53 5.03
C LEU A 19 -14.37 6.22 3.76
N LEU A 20 -13.79 5.48 2.81
CA LEU A 20 -14.46 5.09 1.56
C LEU A 20 -15.53 4.02 1.81
N GLU A 21 -15.26 3.05 2.67
CA GLU A 21 -16.17 1.96 3.03
C GLU A 21 -17.30 2.44 3.97
N CYS A 22 -17.08 3.48 4.77
CA CYS A 22 -18.12 4.11 5.59
C CYS A 22 -19.11 4.87 4.68
N GLY A 23 -20.38 4.50 4.67
CA GLY A 23 -21.48 5.29 4.05
C GLY A 23 -21.78 6.63 4.74
N CYS A 24 -20.85 7.11 5.55
CA CYS A 24 -21.02 8.18 6.52
C CYS A 24 -20.82 9.54 5.83
N HIS A 25 -21.79 10.44 5.98
CA HIS A 25 -21.75 11.79 5.42
C HIS A 25 -21.14 12.78 6.43
N GLY A 26 -19.81 12.75 6.53
CA GLY A 26 -19.06 13.75 7.29
C GLY A 26 -18.89 15.04 6.48
N GLN A 27 -18.95 16.19 7.15
CA GLN A 27 -18.58 17.47 6.55
C GLN A 27 -17.16 17.39 5.97
N ASN A 28 -16.95 17.88 4.74
CA ASN A 28 -15.68 17.88 4.02
C ASN A 28 -15.05 16.49 3.73
N LYS A 29 -15.84 15.40 3.77
CA LYS A 29 -15.35 14.04 3.47
C LYS A 29 -14.69 13.94 2.09
N SER A 30 -15.31 14.51 1.06
CA SER A 30 -14.78 14.50 -0.32
C SER A 30 -13.41 15.16 -0.41
N GLN A 31 -13.24 16.33 0.19
CA GLN A 31 -11.96 17.05 0.19
C GLN A 31 -10.87 16.25 0.93
N ARG A 32 -11.21 15.63 2.07
CA ARG A 32 -10.25 14.82 2.85
C ARG A 32 -9.83 13.57 2.08
N ILE A 33 -10.75 12.93 1.36
CA ILE A 33 -10.46 11.80 0.46
C ILE A 33 -9.51 12.25 -0.64
N GLN A 34 -9.80 13.37 -1.31
CA GLN A 34 -8.93 13.90 -2.38
C GLN A 34 -7.53 14.22 -1.89
N ASN A 35 -7.39 14.86 -0.72
CA ASN A 35 -6.10 15.17 -0.14
C ASN A 35 -5.30 13.89 0.21
N ALA A 36 -5.98 12.87 0.76
CA ALA A 36 -5.35 11.59 1.06
C ALA A 36 -4.91 10.85 -0.21
N VAL A 37 -5.73 10.86 -1.26
CA VAL A 37 -5.37 10.30 -2.57
C VAL A 37 -4.14 11.01 -3.13
N ALA A 38 -4.13 12.34 -3.16
CA ALA A 38 -3.01 13.12 -3.66
C ALA A 38 -1.70 12.80 -2.91
N PHE A 39 -1.74 12.74 -1.58
CA PHE A 39 -0.59 12.35 -0.76
C PHE A 39 -0.09 10.93 -1.09
N MET A 40 -0.99 9.97 -1.26
CA MET A 40 -0.58 8.61 -1.61
C MET A 40 -0.02 8.52 -3.03
N GLU A 41 -0.51 9.34 -3.97
CA GLU A 41 0.01 9.40 -5.34
C GLU A 41 1.44 9.96 -5.39
N THR A 42 1.77 10.92 -4.52
CA THR A 42 3.14 11.47 -4.42
C THR A 42 4.09 10.47 -3.76
N GLU A 43 3.60 9.71 -2.78
CA GLU A 43 4.41 8.72 -2.07
C GLU A 43 4.52 7.38 -2.82
N LEU A 44 3.69 7.13 -3.84
CA LEU A 44 3.62 5.84 -4.53
C LEU A 44 4.99 5.34 -5.00
N ASP A 45 5.84 6.25 -5.48
CA ASP A 45 7.18 5.94 -5.98
C ASP A 45 8.15 5.58 -4.84
N SER A 46 7.99 6.19 -3.66
CA SER A 46 8.83 5.96 -2.48
C SER A 46 8.54 4.61 -1.79
N ILE A 47 7.36 4.01 -2.01
CA ILE A 47 6.94 2.77 -1.35
C ILE A 47 7.73 1.56 -1.86
N ASN A 48 8.54 1.01 -0.96
CA ASN A 48 9.36 -0.18 -1.24
C ASN A 48 8.81 -1.48 -0.63
N LYS A 49 8.06 -1.37 0.48
CA LYS A 49 7.49 -2.53 1.19
C LYS A 49 6.23 -3.03 0.48
N VAL A 50 6.21 -4.31 0.15
CA VAL A 50 5.12 -4.94 -0.65
C VAL A 50 3.77 -4.84 0.04
N ASN A 51 3.72 -5.02 1.37
CA ASN A 51 2.49 -4.92 2.15
C ASN A 51 1.88 -3.49 2.12
N ILE A 52 2.72 -2.46 2.18
CA ILE A 52 2.27 -1.06 2.10
C ILE A 52 1.81 -0.76 0.67
N LEU A 53 2.56 -1.22 -0.33
CA LEU A 53 2.19 -1.03 -1.73
C LEU A 53 0.85 -1.71 -2.07
N ALA A 54 0.59 -2.91 -1.55
CA ALA A 54 -0.68 -3.61 -1.73
C ALA A 54 -1.85 -2.81 -1.14
N LEU A 55 -1.69 -2.31 0.09
CA LEU A 55 -2.70 -1.52 0.77
C LEU A 55 -2.97 -0.18 0.05
N THR A 56 -1.91 0.52 -0.37
CA THR A 56 -2.03 1.77 -1.15
C THR A 56 -2.69 1.52 -2.50
N THR A 57 -2.35 0.42 -3.18
CA THR A 57 -2.98 0.05 -4.46
C THR A 57 -4.48 -0.18 -4.29
N TYR A 58 -4.88 -0.90 -3.24
CA TYR A 58 -6.29 -1.13 -2.92
C TYR A 58 -7.03 0.18 -2.61
N ALA A 59 -6.42 1.04 -1.78
CA ALA A 59 -7.00 2.34 -1.42
C ALA A 59 -7.18 3.25 -2.65
N LEU A 60 -6.20 3.32 -3.54
CA LEU A 60 -6.28 4.10 -4.80
C LEU A 60 -7.32 3.52 -5.77
N ALA A 61 -7.45 2.19 -5.83
CA ALA A 61 -8.47 1.53 -6.65
C ALA A 61 -9.88 1.83 -6.15
N LEU A 62 -10.13 1.73 -4.85
CA LEU A 62 -11.41 2.12 -4.24
C LEU A 62 -11.74 3.61 -4.44
N ALA A 63 -10.72 4.47 -4.40
CA ALA A 63 -10.88 5.90 -4.63
C ALA A 63 -11.06 6.30 -6.11
N GLY A 64 -10.91 5.36 -7.05
CA GLY A 64 -10.99 5.64 -8.49
C GLY A 64 -9.84 6.49 -9.04
N SER A 65 -8.67 6.45 -8.40
CA SER A 65 -7.50 7.21 -8.86
C SER A 65 -6.95 6.69 -10.19
N SER A 66 -6.50 7.60 -11.06
CA SER A 66 -5.82 7.27 -12.33
C SER A 66 -4.47 6.57 -12.12
N LYS A 67 -3.85 6.74 -10.95
CA LYS A 67 -2.58 6.09 -10.58
C LYS A 67 -2.75 4.68 -10.04
N SER A 68 -3.98 4.20 -9.83
CA SER A 68 -4.27 2.82 -9.40
C SER A 68 -3.65 1.76 -10.32
N SER A 69 -3.70 1.98 -11.64
CA SER A 69 -3.11 1.07 -12.64
C SER A 69 -1.58 1.00 -12.53
N ASN A 70 -0.92 2.15 -12.31
CA ASN A 70 0.53 2.20 -12.09
C ASN A 70 0.91 1.51 -10.77
N ALA A 71 0.17 1.78 -9.70
CA ALA A 71 0.36 1.13 -8.39
C ALA A 71 0.24 -0.40 -8.51
N ASN A 72 -0.77 -0.88 -9.23
CA ASN A 72 -0.98 -2.30 -9.49
C ASN A 72 0.16 -2.90 -10.31
N THR A 73 0.63 -2.22 -11.36
CA THR A 73 1.79 -2.67 -12.16
C THR A 73 3.04 -2.81 -11.28
N LYS A 74 3.32 -1.81 -10.43
CA LYS A 74 4.45 -1.85 -9.48
C LYS A 74 4.31 -3.00 -8.47
N LEU A 75 3.10 -3.27 -7.99
CA LEU A 75 2.81 -4.38 -7.11
C LEU A 75 3.07 -5.73 -7.80
N LEU A 76 2.59 -5.87 -9.05
CA LEU A 76 2.78 -7.05 -9.89
C LEU A 76 4.26 -7.30 -10.23
N GLN A 77 5.09 -6.26 -10.33
CA GLN A 77 6.54 -6.41 -10.50
C GLN A 77 7.20 -6.95 -9.23
N LYS A 78 6.75 -6.51 -8.04
CA LYS A 78 7.33 -6.95 -6.76
C LYS A 78 6.94 -8.37 -6.34
N GLN A 79 5.79 -8.90 -6.76
CA GLN A 79 5.42 -10.30 -6.50
C GLN A 79 6.33 -11.32 -7.23
N VAL A 80 6.90 -10.97 -8.39
CA VAL A 80 7.73 -11.89 -9.18
C VAL A 80 9.14 -12.00 -8.60
N TYR A 81 9.63 -10.95 -7.94
CA TYR A 81 11.03 -10.87 -7.47
C TYR A 81 11.35 -11.70 -6.22
N ASN A 82 10.39 -12.40 -5.61
CA ASN A 82 10.63 -13.26 -4.44
C ASN A 82 10.46 -14.77 -4.70
N LYS A 83 10.39 -15.20 -5.97
CA LYS A 83 10.48 -16.64 -6.32
C LYS A 83 11.90 -17.20 -6.27
N GLY A 84 12.91 -16.36 -6.02
CA GLY A 84 14.33 -16.74 -5.98
C GLY A 84 14.97 -16.84 -4.59
N LYS A 85 14.26 -16.52 -3.50
CA LYS A 85 14.76 -16.81 -2.15
C LYS A 85 14.40 -18.24 -1.78
N HIS A 86 15.21 -19.16 -2.29
CA HIS A 86 15.35 -20.50 -1.73
C HIS A 86 15.61 -20.32 -0.23
N PHE A 87 14.65 -20.72 0.61
CA PHE A 87 14.92 -20.98 2.02
C PHE A 87 15.96 -22.11 2.05
N LYS A 88 17.26 -21.77 2.05
CA LYS A 88 18.26 -22.67 2.60
C LYS A 88 18.02 -22.65 4.10
N GLY A 89 17.16 -23.57 4.56
CA GLY A 89 17.24 -24.05 5.92
C GLY A 89 18.63 -24.64 6.09
N THR A 90 19.54 -23.88 6.72
CA THR A 90 20.75 -24.44 7.28
C THR A 90 20.34 -25.22 8.51
N SER A 91 19.86 -26.46 8.31
CA SER A 91 19.87 -27.47 9.36
C SER A 91 21.30 -27.94 9.51
N SER A 92 21.96 -27.38 10.51
CA SER A 92 23.14 -27.95 11.14
C SER A 92 22.81 -29.37 11.63
N HIS A 93 23.50 -30.38 11.12
CA HIS A 93 23.78 -31.68 11.74
C HIS A 93 24.99 -32.22 10.96
N GLU A 94 26.21 -32.00 11.46
CA GLU A 94 26.88 -32.83 12.47
C GLU A 94 27.05 -34.27 11.98
N ASN A 95 28.28 -34.58 11.57
CA ASN A 95 28.91 -35.90 11.54
C ASN A 95 30.41 -35.68 11.69
#